data_AF-A0A2H1FZP7-F1
#
_entry.id   AF-A0A2H1FZP7-F1
#
_cell.length_a   1.000
_cell.length_b   1.000
_cell.length_c   1.000
_cell.angle_alpha   90.00
_cell.angle_beta   90.00
_cell.angle_gamma   90.00
#
_symmetry.space_group_name_H-M   'P 1'
#
loop_
_entity.id
_entity.type
_entity.pdbx_description
1 polymer ?
#
loop_
_entity_poly.entity_id
_entity_poly.type
_entity_poly.pdbx_seq_one_letter_code
_entity_poly.pdbx_strand_id
1 'polypeptide(L)'
;MSEIQSDGAESNYEATQYSNAEWEGNITARERDALGSSQITNTKRRRTSAIYLEESQPPSSPAPIDPPHLVDYYQKCCNARHVSNMPYSTRDNTFRTTTQNEMLLAYDKCIAALAERIQLEDNSPSIGSSRLINRPLNDISTLIMQLEGEVLRSILCNTFHTEAEEALQQDDEWTLHSPDQGISDVDECECDPGIYVNVFAPIAGGGLNREQAELFVLACQTLSGNGDISDNRLRQHGIGVGVGVKYHYKKLTGLDFDGMTKDQRDKMKKDLNLFALLWKARLKNASKGIEHFSVCIEGGWTIDLLTRLNAHFVGRNSPIMFSIVRSLLLHLFPQLKFTLRQYVVLRPFFPKDAAIGESIVHQMFSTYLAAGGCNTVQAGGSVVSSGKLTDEVRVALEKRAEETGLMRLWEANAKEEMARIRAIRNAIVVEEEVALQTQLNKNEPGLQEKERVLERLLVVGGEAERLEAINQAGENDEDGGA
;
A
#
# COMPACT_ATOMS: atom_id res chain seq x y z
N MET A 1 5.53 45.75 29.65
CA MET A 1 7.00 45.62 29.74
C MET A 1 7.32 44.56 30.78
N SER A 2 7.55 43.34 30.32
CA SER A 2 8.14 42.25 31.10
C SER A 2 8.69 41.26 30.08
N GLU A 3 10.01 41.31 29.89
CA GLU A 3 10.77 40.39 29.05
C GLU A 3 10.86 39.03 29.73
N ILE A 4 10.52 37.98 28.98
CA ILE A 4 10.93 36.61 29.29
C ILE A 4 11.86 36.21 28.15
N GLN A 5 13.15 36.13 28.47
CA GLN A 5 14.16 35.47 27.65
C GLN A 5 13.89 33.96 27.67
N SER A 6 13.64 33.37 26.51
CA SER A 6 13.70 31.91 26.33
C SER A 6 14.96 31.58 25.55
N ASP A 7 15.88 30.89 26.21
CA ASP A 7 17.08 30.32 25.63
C ASP A 7 16.74 29.42 24.44
N GLY A 8 17.26 29.81 23.27
CA GLY A 8 17.23 29.00 22.05
C GLY A 8 18.27 27.89 22.16
N ALA A 9 17.81 26.67 22.45
CA ALA A 9 18.56 25.47 22.16
C ALA A 9 18.46 25.21 20.65
N GLU A 10 19.44 25.70 19.88
CA GLU A 10 19.68 25.27 18.51
C GLU A 10 20.05 23.78 18.51
N SER A 11 19.07 22.90 18.29
CA SER A 11 19.34 21.51 17.95
C SER A 11 19.72 21.41 16.48
N ASN A 12 21.02 21.32 16.21
CA ASN A 12 21.57 20.86 14.94
C ASN A 12 21.09 19.43 14.67
N TYR A 13 19.95 19.28 13.98
CA TYR A 13 19.57 18.04 13.34
C TYR A 13 20.23 18.01 11.96
N GLU A 14 21.42 17.41 11.88
CA GLU A 14 21.98 16.93 10.62
C GLU A 14 21.02 15.85 10.07
N ALA A 15 20.13 16.27 9.18
CA ALA A 15 19.46 15.35 8.28
C ALA A 15 20.55 14.69 7.44
N THR A 16 20.89 13.44 7.74
CA THR A 16 21.65 12.58 6.83
C THR A 16 20.87 12.48 5.52
N GLN A 17 21.20 13.40 4.61
CA GLN A 17 20.85 13.32 3.21
C GLN A 17 21.46 12.01 2.71
N TYR A 18 20.59 11.04 2.42
CA TYR A 18 20.96 10.03 1.44
C TYR A 18 21.24 10.79 0.15
N SER A 19 22.52 11.05 -0.13
CA SER A 19 22.94 11.28 -1.50
C SER A 19 22.66 9.98 -2.26
N ASN A 20 21.44 9.86 -2.77
CA ASN A 20 21.24 9.20 -4.04
C ASN A 20 22.00 10.07 -5.04
N ALA A 21 23.33 9.90 -5.08
CA ALA A 21 24.15 10.46 -6.13
C ALA A 21 23.43 10.11 -7.44
N GLU A 22 23.15 11.13 -8.23
CA GLU A 22 22.64 11.02 -9.58
C GLU A 22 23.59 10.12 -10.38
N TRP A 23 23.34 8.82 -10.33
CA TRP A 23 23.86 7.89 -11.31
C TRP A 23 22.89 7.95 -12.48
N GLU A 24 22.99 9.02 -13.26
CA GLU A 24 22.61 9.03 -14.68
C GLU A 24 23.55 8.07 -15.42
N GLY A 25 23.45 6.79 -15.11
CA GLY A 25 24.03 5.74 -15.93
C GLY A 25 23.16 5.63 -17.17
N ASN A 26 23.53 6.34 -18.23
CA ASN A 26 23.04 6.07 -19.58
C ASN A 26 23.26 4.58 -19.86
N ILE A 27 22.17 3.79 -19.82
CA ILE A 27 22.20 2.42 -20.34
C ILE A 27 22.59 2.55 -21.80
N THR A 28 23.77 2.05 -22.12
CA THR A 28 24.32 2.15 -23.47
C THR A 28 23.41 1.37 -24.43
N ALA A 29 23.32 1.79 -25.70
CA ALA A 29 22.55 1.06 -26.71
C ALA A 29 22.90 -0.44 -26.75
N ARG A 30 24.16 -0.78 -26.43
CA ARG A 30 24.67 -2.15 -26.34
C ARG A 30 24.14 -2.94 -25.13
N GLU A 31 23.90 -2.28 -24.00
CA GLU A 31 23.26 -2.90 -22.83
C GLU A 31 21.74 -3.08 -23.09
N ARG A 32 21.10 -2.16 -23.81
CA ARG A 32 19.74 -2.34 -24.34
C ARG A 32 19.64 -3.57 -25.25
N ASP A 33 20.58 -3.74 -26.18
CA ASP A 33 20.59 -4.87 -27.11
C ASP A 33 20.90 -6.22 -26.43
N ALA A 34 21.77 -6.24 -25.41
CA ALA A 34 22.07 -7.44 -24.64
C ALA A 34 20.90 -7.86 -23.72
N LEU A 35 20.18 -6.89 -23.15
CA LEU A 35 18.98 -7.09 -22.31
C LEU A 35 17.73 -7.45 -23.13
N GLY A 36 17.69 -7.11 -24.42
CA GLY A 36 16.63 -7.47 -25.37
C GLY A 36 16.52 -8.96 -25.70
N SER A 37 17.36 -9.82 -25.09
CA SER A 37 17.25 -11.28 -25.17
C SER A 37 16.52 -11.92 -23.99
N SER A 38 16.15 -11.14 -22.97
CA SER A 38 15.12 -11.56 -22.01
C SER A 38 13.77 -11.50 -22.74
N GLN A 39 13.05 -12.64 -22.79
CA GLN A 39 11.75 -12.69 -23.44
C GLN A 39 10.74 -11.85 -22.64
N ILE A 40 10.65 -10.55 -22.94
CA ILE A 40 9.50 -9.73 -22.60
C ILE A 40 8.36 -10.28 -23.47
N THR A 41 7.60 -11.23 -22.94
CA THR A 41 6.40 -11.76 -23.59
C THR A 41 5.26 -10.77 -23.40
N ASN A 42 5.20 -9.76 -24.26
CA ASN A 42 3.96 -9.01 -24.45
C ASN A 42 2.97 -9.88 -25.22
N THR A 43 2.12 -10.62 -24.51
CA THR A 43 0.96 -11.26 -25.14
C THR A 43 0.04 -10.17 -25.71
N LYS A 44 0.01 -10.09 -27.05
CA LYS A 44 -0.80 -9.22 -27.93
C LYS A 44 -2.06 -8.63 -27.28
N ARG A 45 -2.16 -7.29 -27.28
CA ARG A 45 -3.39 -6.48 -27.09
C ARG A 45 -4.31 -6.98 -25.95
N ARG A 46 -3.79 -7.03 -24.72
CA ARG A 46 -4.61 -7.27 -23.53
C ARG A 46 -4.45 -6.09 -22.58
N ARG A 47 -5.57 -5.48 -22.18
CA ARG A 47 -5.65 -4.31 -21.28
C ARG A 47 -5.34 -4.66 -19.81
N THR A 48 -4.40 -5.55 -19.60
CA THR A 48 -4.01 -6.03 -18.28
C THR A 48 -2.60 -5.53 -17.98
N SER A 49 -2.48 -5.01 -16.78
CA SER A 49 -1.62 -3.88 -16.38
C SER A 49 -0.23 -4.25 -15.88
N ALA A 50 0.09 -5.53 -15.99
CA ALA A 50 1.31 -6.09 -15.44
C ALA A 50 2.36 -6.12 -16.55
N ILE A 51 3.50 -5.48 -16.34
CA ILE A 51 4.70 -5.95 -17.05
C ILE A 51 5.21 -7.16 -16.29
N TYR A 52 5.34 -8.24 -17.03
CA TYR A 52 6.02 -9.43 -16.58
C TYR A 52 7.49 -9.34 -16.93
N LEU A 53 8.33 -9.55 -15.92
CA LEU A 53 9.64 -10.14 -16.14
C LEU A 53 9.60 -11.48 -15.41
N GLU A 54 9.38 -12.56 -16.16
CA GLU A 54 9.48 -13.91 -15.61
C GLU A 54 10.89 -14.11 -15.04
N GLU A 55 11.00 -14.08 -13.71
CA GLU A 55 12.21 -14.49 -13.02
C GLU A 55 12.24 -16.03 -12.97
N SER A 56 12.35 -16.68 -14.13
CA SER A 56 12.73 -18.09 -14.12
C SER A 56 14.21 -18.25 -13.76
N GLN A 57 15.04 -17.21 -13.97
CA GLN A 57 16.43 -17.12 -13.53
C GLN A 57 16.86 -15.66 -13.25
N PRO A 58 17.59 -15.39 -12.15
CA PRO A 58 18.36 -14.16 -12.01
C PRO A 58 19.27 -13.94 -13.23
N PRO A 59 19.51 -12.69 -13.64
CA PRO A 59 20.15 -12.32 -14.92
C PRO A 59 21.62 -12.75 -15.06
N SER A 60 22.22 -13.38 -14.06
CA SER A 60 23.62 -13.82 -14.14
C SER A 60 23.77 -15.33 -13.90
N SER A 61 24.22 -16.03 -14.93
CA SER A 61 24.83 -17.36 -14.83
C SER A 61 25.90 -17.41 -13.73
N PRO A 62 26.25 -18.59 -13.19
CA PRO A 62 27.41 -18.75 -12.33
C PRO A 62 28.63 -18.05 -12.93
N ALA A 63 29.30 -17.18 -12.17
CA ALA A 63 30.52 -16.56 -12.66
C ALA A 63 31.65 -17.60 -12.52
N PRO A 64 32.66 -17.62 -13.40
CA PRO A 64 33.78 -18.59 -13.32
C PRO A 64 34.55 -18.58 -11.98
N ILE A 65 34.32 -17.56 -11.15
CA ILE A 65 34.99 -17.30 -9.87
C ILE A 65 34.17 -17.79 -8.67
N ASP A 66 32.93 -18.27 -8.88
CA ASP A 66 32.08 -18.76 -7.79
C ASP A 66 32.57 -20.12 -7.26
N PRO A 67 32.59 -20.35 -5.94
CA PRO A 67 32.95 -21.65 -5.38
C PRO A 67 32.05 -22.77 -5.93
N PRO A 68 32.60 -23.93 -6.37
CA PRO A 68 31.82 -24.98 -7.04
C PRO A 68 30.59 -25.47 -6.26
N HIS A 69 30.69 -25.53 -4.93
CA HIS A 69 29.58 -25.94 -4.06
C HIS A 69 28.44 -24.91 -4.03
N LEU A 70 28.72 -23.61 -4.21
CA LEU A 70 27.70 -22.56 -4.31
C LEU A 70 27.04 -22.56 -5.69
N VAL A 71 27.81 -22.88 -6.73
CA VAL A 71 27.26 -23.09 -8.09
C VAL A 71 26.28 -24.26 -8.10
N ASP A 72 26.67 -25.41 -7.53
CA ASP A 72 25.80 -26.57 -7.41
C ASP A 72 24.55 -26.27 -6.54
N TYR A 73 24.71 -25.60 -5.41
CA TYR A 73 23.60 -25.10 -4.58
C TYR A 73 22.60 -24.27 -5.41
N TYR A 74 23.11 -23.27 -6.13
CA TYR A 74 22.27 -22.35 -6.89
C TYR A 74 21.54 -23.07 -8.01
N GLN A 75 22.24 -23.95 -8.73
CA GLN A 75 21.64 -24.73 -9.79
C GLN A 75 20.56 -25.68 -9.26
N LYS A 76 20.73 -26.26 -8.08
CA LYS A 76 19.69 -27.05 -7.39
C LYS A 76 18.48 -26.20 -7.02
N CYS A 77 18.67 -24.98 -6.52
CA CYS A 77 17.56 -24.05 -6.25
C CYS A 77 16.82 -23.66 -7.54
N CYS A 78 17.54 -23.29 -8.59
CA CYS A 78 16.95 -22.95 -9.90
C CYS A 78 16.19 -24.14 -10.50
N ASN A 79 16.71 -25.36 -10.37
CA ASN A 79 16.12 -26.59 -10.89
C ASN A 79 15.10 -27.25 -9.94
N ALA A 80 14.84 -26.67 -8.77
CA ALA A 80 13.85 -27.20 -7.83
C ALA A 80 12.51 -27.34 -8.56
N ARG A 81 11.86 -28.51 -8.44
CA ARG A 81 10.55 -28.72 -9.07
C ARG A 81 9.53 -27.80 -8.41
N HIS A 82 8.66 -27.21 -9.23
CA HIS A 82 7.55 -26.43 -8.70
C HIS A 82 6.62 -27.34 -7.89
N VAL A 83 6.35 -26.96 -6.64
CA VAL A 83 5.40 -27.65 -5.76
C VAL A 83 4.55 -26.59 -5.08
N SER A 84 3.28 -26.50 -5.49
CA SER A 84 2.28 -25.70 -4.78
C SER A 84 1.05 -26.58 -4.52
N ASN A 85 0.85 -26.93 -3.26
CA ASN A 85 -0.38 -27.57 -2.76
C ASN A 85 -1.19 -26.61 -1.89
N MET A 86 -0.94 -25.30 -2.04
CA MET A 86 -1.60 -24.28 -1.23
C MET A 86 -3.02 -24.06 -1.76
N PRO A 87 -4.02 -23.87 -0.89
CA PRO A 87 -5.31 -23.37 -1.31
C PRO A 87 -5.16 -22.00 -1.97
N TYR A 88 -6.14 -21.60 -2.79
CA TYR A 88 -6.15 -20.28 -3.39
C TYR A 88 -6.36 -19.20 -2.31
N SER A 89 -5.64 -18.09 -2.43
CA SER A 89 -5.85 -16.95 -1.54
C SER A 89 -7.14 -16.22 -1.92
N THR A 90 -7.98 -15.99 -0.93
CA THR A 90 -9.25 -15.27 -1.01
C THR A 90 -9.22 -14.09 -0.04
N ARG A 91 -10.19 -13.18 -0.16
CA ARG A 91 -10.31 -12.01 0.72
C ARG A 91 -10.52 -12.39 2.20
N ASP A 92 -11.08 -13.58 2.46
CA ASP A 92 -11.40 -14.06 3.81
C ASP A 92 -10.26 -14.82 4.49
N ASN A 93 -9.42 -15.53 3.73
CA ASN A 93 -8.30 -16.31 4.26
C ASN A 93 -6.94 -15.60 4.12
N THR A 94 -6.90 -14.35 3.66
CA THR A 94 -5.69 -13.55 3.51
C THR A 94 -5.54 -12.53 4.64
N PHE A 95 -4.33 -12.44 5.19
CA PHE A 95 -4.01 -11.52 6.28
C PHE A 95 -4.13 -10.06 5.82
N ARG A 96 -4.80 -9.25 6.63
CA ARG A 96 -4.96 -7.80 6.48
C ARG A 96 -4.49 -7.09 7.73
N THR A 97 -3.82 -5.96 7.57
CA THR A 97 -3.45 -5.12 8.72
C THR A 97 -4.67 -4.42 9.31
N THR A 98 -4.57 -3.96 10.56
CA THR A 98 -5.63 -3.13 11.18
C THR A 98 -5.91 -1.88 10.33
N THR A 99 -4.86 -1.20 9.87
CA THR A 99 -4.99 -0.02 8.99
C THR A 99 -5.74 -0.36 7.70
N GLN A 100 -5.45 -1.49 7.06
CA GLN A 100 -6.16 -1.93 5.85
C GLN A 100 -7.63 -2.25 6.13
N ASN A 101 -7.95 -2.88 7.26
CA ASN A 101 -9.35 -3.12 7.65
C ASN A 101 -10.11 -1.80 7.87
N GLU A 102 -9.48 -0.83 8.53
CA GLU A 102 -10.08 0.49 8.72
C GLU A 102 -10.24 1.27 7.42
N MET A 103 -9.27 1.16 6.49
CA MET A 103 -9.39 1.71 5.14
C MET A 103 -10.54 1.04 4.37
N LEU A 104 -10.70 -0.29 4.46
CA LEU A 104 -11.80 -1.01 3.82
C LEU A 104 -13.17 -0.56 4.37
N LEU A 105 -13.29 -0.46 5.70
CA LEU A 105 -14.50 0.06 6.35
C LEU A 105 -14.81 1.51 5.96
N ALA A 106 -13.78 2.33 5.77
CA ALA A 106 -13.93 3.70 5.30
C ALA A 106 -14.38 3.73 3.82
N TYR A 107 -13.79 2.90 2.97
CA TYR A 107 -14.18 2.77 1.56
C TYR A 107 -15.63 2.30 1.39
N ASP A 108 -16.09 1.38 2.24
CA ASP A 108 -17.48 0.93 2.26
C ASP A 108 -18.48 2.07 2.52
N LYS A 109 -18.05 3.14 3.20
CA LYS A 109 -18.84 4.36 3.33
C LYS A 109 -18.77 5.19 2.05
N CYS A 110 -17.58 5.63 1.66
CA CYS A 110 -17.35 6.44 0.45
C CYS A 110 -15.85 6.63 0.18
N ILE A 111 -15.48 7.11 -1.02
CA ILE A 111 -14.09 7.41 -1.38
C ILE A 111 -13.54 8.54 -0.49
N ALA A 112 -14.35 9.54 -0.15
CA ALA A 112 -13.92 10.63 0.73
C ALA A 112 -13.48 10.12 2.12
N ALA A 113 -14.23 9.18 2.72
CA ALA A 113 -13.86 8.57 3.99
C ALA A 113 -12.57 7.73 3.88
N LEU A 114 -12.37 7.02 2.76
CA LEU A 114 -11.11 6.33 2.50
C LEU A 114 -9.94 7.34 2.40
N ALA A 115 -10.13 8.46 1.69
CA ALA A 115 -9.11 9.50 1.55
C ALA A 115 -8.70 10.09 2.90
N GLU A 116 -9.67 10.34 3.80
CA GLU A 116 -9.41 10.75 5.18
C GLU A 116 -8.58 9.71 5.94
N ARG A 117 -8.92 8.41 5.80
CA ARG A 117 -8.17 7.35 6.50
C ARG A 117 -6.74 7.23 6.02
N ILE A 118 -6.51 7.36 4.70
CA ILE A 118 -5.18 7.32 4.07
C ILE A 118 -4.32 8.50 4.55
N GLN A 119 -4.93 9.68 4.73
CA GLN A 119 -4.23 10.89 5.14
C GLN A 119 -3.56 10.80 6.53
N LEU A 120 -4.06 9.94 7.42
CA LEU A 120 -3.50 9.77 8.78
C LEU A 120 -2.07 9.21 8.81
N GLU A 121 -1.65 8.51 7.75
CA GLU A 121 -0.27 8.03 7.56
C GLU A 121 0.35 7.21 8.72
N ASP A 122 -0.44 6.46 9.50
CA ASP A 122 0.02 5.80 10.75
C ASP A 122 1.28 4.93 10.64
N ASN A 123 1.58 4.43 9.44
CA ASN A 123 2.71 3.55 9.19
C ASN A 123 3.88 4.23 8.48
N SER A 124 3.85 5.56 8.32
CA SER A 124 4.87 6.28 7.58
C SER A 124 6.18 6.42 8.38
N PRO A 125 7.35 6.40 7.73
CA PRO A 125 8.62 6.56 8.43
C PRO A 125 8.76 7.90 9.16
N SER A 126 8.08 8.95 8.68
CA SER A 126 8.10 10.27 9.30
C SER A 126 6.83 11.05 8.95
N ILE A 127 5.88 11.02 9.89
CA ILE A 127 4.61 11.76 9.86
C ILE A 127 4.88 13.24 9.54
N GLY A 128 5.82 13.90 10.23
CA GLY A 128 6.10 15.33 10.02
C GLY A 128 6.57 15.72 8.62
N SER A 129 7.05 14.76 7.82
CA SER A 129 7.48 14.97 6.42
C SER A 129 6.52 14.40 5.39
N SER A 130 5.37 13.87 5.84
CA SER A 130 4.30 13.37 4.99
C SER A 130 3.90 14.39 3.92
N ARG A 131 3.58 13.87 2.73
CA ARG A 131 2.99 14.68 1.66
C ARG A 131 1.48 14.74 1.70
N LEU A 132 0.83 14.03 2.61
CA LEU A 132 -0.63 13.93 2.74
C LEU A 132 -1.23 14.80 3.85
N ILE A 133 -0.51 15.05 4.97
CA ILE A 133 -1.06 15.67 6.19
C ILE A 133 -1.72 17.05 5.98
N ASN A 134 -1.35 17.77 4.91
CA ASN A 134 -1.92 19.08 4.57
C ASN A 134 -2.52 19.13 3.17
N ARG A 135 -2.87 17.98 2.59
CA ARG A 135 -3.46 17.94 1.25
C ARG A 135 -4.98 18.02 1.30
N PRO A 136 -5.60 18.74 0.36
CA PRO A 136 -7.03 18.67 0.18
C PRO A 136 -7.46 17.22 -0.08
N LEU A 137 -8.50 16.76 0.63
CA LEU A 137 -9.07 15.42 0.42
C LEU A 137 -9.51 15.19 -1.03
N ASN A 138 -9.86 16.26 -1.75
CA ASN A 138 -10.21 16.20 -3.17
C ASN A 138 -9.04 15.74 -4.04
N ASP A 139 -7.80 16.16 -3.75
CA ASP A 139 -6.63 15.72 -4.52
C ASP A 139 -6.41 14.21 -4.32
N ILE A 140 -6.58 13.72 -3.09
CA ILE A 140 -6.46 12.31 -2.74
C ILE A 140 -7.58 11.49 -3.40
N SER A 141 -8.83 11.94 -3.26
CA SER A 141 -10.02 11.28 -3.80
C SER A 141 -9.96 11.19 -5.33
N THR A 142 -9.52 12.27 -5.98
CA THR A 142 -9.37 12.32 -7.44
C THR A 142 -8.41 11.26 -7.96
N LEU A 143 -7.29 11.04 -7.25
CA LEU A 143 -6.34 9.98 -7.60
C LEU A 143 -6.92 8.59 -7.36
N ILE A 144 -7.59 8.37 -6.22
CA ILE A 144 -8.22 7.06 -5.91
C ILE A 144 -9.30 6.69 -6.94
N MET A 145 -10.03 7.67 -7.48
CA MET A 145 -11.04 7.46 -8.53
C MET A 145 -10.47 6.92 -9.85
N GLN A 146 -9.15 6.84 -10.03
CA GLN A 146 -8.55 6.14 -11.17
C GLN A 146 -8.68 4.61 -11.07
N LEU A 147 -9.06 4.08 -9.90
CA LEU A 147 -9.17 2.65 -9.64
C LEU A 147 -10.62 2.18 -9.70
N GLU A 148 -10.85 1.01 -10.30
CA GLU A 148 -12.14 0.32 -10.20
C GLU A 148 -12.43 -0.11 -8.76
N GLY A 149 -13.72 -0.20 -8.41
CA GLY A 149 -14.13 -0.51 -7.05
C GLY A 149 -13.66 -1.89 -6.57
N GLU A 150 -13.74 -2.92 -7.40
CA GLU A 150 -13.25 -4.26 -7.06
C GLU A 150 -11.71 -4.32 -6.96
N VAL A 151 -11.00 -3.57 -7.80
CA VAL A 151 -9.54 -3.42 -7.69
C VAL A 151 -9.18 -2.81 -6.34
N LEU A 152 -9.84 -1.72 -5.95
CA LEU A 152 -9.59 -1.06 -4.67
C LEU A 152 -9.91 -1.98 -3.49
N ARG A 153 -11.02 -2.73 -3.54
CA ARG A 153 -11.35 -3.76 -2.53
C ARG A 153 -10.26 -4.82 -2.44
N SER A 154 -9.77 -5.31 -3.57
CA SER A 154 -8.74 -6.35 -3.61
C SER A 154 -7.38 -5.85 -3.07
N ILE A 155 -7.03 -4.58 -3.33
CA ILE A 155 -5.85 -3.93 -2.74
C ILE A 155 -5.97 -3.88 -1.22
N LEU A 156 -7.10 -3.36 -0.71
CA LEU A 156 -7.35 -3.25 0.73
C LEU A 156 -7.55 -4.62 1.40
N CYS A 157 -7.95 -5.64 0.63
CA CYS A 157 -8.01 -7.02 1.10
C CYS A 157 -6.69 -7.77 0.98
N ASN A 158 -5.66 -7.15 0.41
CA ASN A 158 -4.33 -7.72 0.22
C ASN A 158 -4.32 -8.98 -0.68
N THR A 159 -5.30 -9.08 -1.57
CA THR A 159 -5.51 -10.18 -2.53
C THR A 159 -5.31 -9.76 -3.97
N PHE A 160 -5.03 -8.48 -4.19
CA PHE A 160 -4.88 -7.86 -5.51
C PHE A 160 -4.00 -8.64 -6.48
N HIS A 161 -2.82 -9.09 -6.05
CA HIS A 161 -1.95 -9.86 -6.92
C HIS A 161 -2.62 -11.13 -7.45
N THR A 162 -3.26 -11.90 -6.57
CA THR A 162 -3.93 -13.15 -6.96
C THR A 162 -5.12 -12.89 -7.85
N GLU A 163 -5.99 -11.94 -7.48
CA GLU A 163 -7.18 -11.63 -8.27
C GLU A 163 -6.81 -11.03 -9.64
N ALA A 164 -5.73 -10.25 -9.73
CA ALA A 164 -5.22 -9.76 -11.00
C ALA A 164 -4.72 -10.91 -11.90
N GLU A 165 -3.98 -11.88 -11.36
CA GLU A 165 -3.51 -13.04 -12.15
C GLU A 165 -4.68 -13.93 -12.60
N GLU A 166 -5.72 -14.09 -11.76
CA GLU A 166 -6.93 -14.82 -12.13
C GLU A 166 -7.68 -14.11 -13.26
N ALA A 167 -7.86 -12.79 -13.17
CA ALA A 167 -8.47 -12.00 -14.23
C ALA A 167 -7.71 -12.12 -15.56
N LEU A 168 -6.38 -12.06 -15.50
CA LEU A 168 -5.47 -12.28 -16.63
C LEU A 168 -5.65 -13.64 -17.30
N GLN A 169 -5.91 -14.70 -16.53
CA GLN A 169 -6.17 -16.05 -17.05
C GLN A 169 -7.57 -16.18 -17.64
N GLN A 170 -8.55 -15.48 -17.07
CA GLN A 170 -9.95 -15.50 -17.49
C GLN A 170 -10.27 -14.56 -18.66
N ASP A 171 -9.26 -13.82 -19.16
CA ASP A 171 -9.43 -12.76 -20.17
C ASP A 171 -10.38 -11.66 -19.68
N ASP A 172 -10.44 -11.47 -18.36
CA ASP A 172 -11.26 -10.46 -17.70
C ASP A 172 -10.48 -9.14 -17.62
N GLU A 173 -11.12 -8.03 -17.98
CA GLU A 173 -10.49 -6.71 -17.99
C GLU A 173 -10.42 -6.15 -16.56
N TRP A 174 -9.42 -6.56 -15.78
CA TRP A 174 -9.07 -5.82 -14.56
C TRP A 174 -8.20 -4.64 -14.96
N THR A 175 -8.83 -3.47 -15.07
CA THR A 175 -8.11 -2.25 -15.45
C THR A 175 -7.27 -1.77 -14.28
N LEU A 176 -5.98 -2.11 -14.29
CA LEU A 176 -4.98 -1.12 -13.89
C LEU A 176 -4.23 -0.63 -15.12
N HIS A 177 -3.38 0.36 -14.93
CA HIS A 177 -2.73 0.98 -16.07
C HIS A 177 -1.64 0.08 -16.62
N SER A 178 -1.73 -0.31 -17.89
CA SER A 178 -0.63 -1.02 -18.53
C SER A 178 0.53 -0.05 -18.75
N PRO A 179 1.77 -0.40 -18.38
CA PRO A 179 2.96 0.27 -18.87
C PRO A 179 2.92 0.20 -20.38
N ASP A 180 3.04 1.34 -21.04
CA ASP A 180 2.65 1.41 -22.43
C ASP A 180 3.87 1.59 -23.32
N GLN A 181 4.14 0.57 -24.14
CA GLN A 181 5.19 0.63 -25.15
C GLN A 181 4.91 1.71 -26.20
N GLY A 182 3.67 2.18 -26.34
CA GLY A 182 3.33 3.20 -27.34
C GLY A 182 3.58 4.64 -26.92
N ILE A 183 4.27 4.93 -25.80
CA ILE A 183 4.75 6.31 -25.55
C ILE A 183 5.99 6.59 -26.43
N SER A 184 6.75 5.56 -26.80
CA SER A 184 7.88 5.72 -27.74
C SER A 184 7.50 6.00 -29.19
N ASP A 185 6.23 5.78 -29.58
CA ASP A 185 5.76 5.96 -30.96
C ASP A 185 5.15 7.35 -31.23
N VAL A 186 5.02 8.17 -30.19
CA VAL A 186 4.87 9.62 -30.36
C VAL A 186 6.30 10.16 -30.31
N ASP A 187 6.84 10.57 -31.45
CA ASP A 187 8.23 11.03 -31.66
C ASP A 187 8.74 12.13 -30.69
N GLU A 188 7.94 12.56 -29.69
CA GLU A 188 8.21 13.70 -28.82
C GLU A 188 8.11 13.40 -27.30
N CYS A 189 7.70 12.20 -26.86
CA CYS A 189 7.58 11.92 -25.41
C CYS A 189 8.27 10.60 -25.03
N GLU A 190 9.51 10.66 -24.51
CA GLU A 190 10.26 9.48 -24.04
C GLU A 190 9.91 9.04 -22.60
N CYS A 191 8.75 9.43 -22.05
CA CYS A 191 8.44 9.26 -20.62
C CYS A 191 7.12 8.51 -20.37
N ASP A 192 7.16 7.39 -19.64
CA ASP A 192 5.98 6.64 -19.16
C ASP A 192 5.81 6.79 -17.64
N PRO A 193 5.27 7.93 -17.15
CA PRO A 193 5.13 8.19 -15.72
C PRO A 193 4.06 7.33 -15.07
N GLY A 194 4.39 6.78 -13.89
CA GLY A 194 3.46 5.96 -13.13
C GLY A 194 3.83 5.82 -11.68
N ILE A 195 2.82 5.50 -10.88
CA ILE A 195 2.95 5.12 -9.47
C ILE A 195 2.65 3.64 -9.41
N TYR A 196 3.61 2.86 -8.93
CA TYR A 196 3.62 1.42 -9.10
C TYR A 196 3.83 0.69 -7.77
N VAL A 197 3.49 -0.60 -7.81
CA VAL A 197 3.93 -1.57 -6.82
C VAL A 197 4.64 -2.74 -7.51
N ASN A 198 5.79 -3.10 -6.96
CA ASN A 198 6.53 -4.29 -7.29
C ASN A 198 6.19 -5.40 -6.29
N VAL A 199 5.64 -6.49 -6.82
CA VAL A 199 5.23 -7.66 -6.05
C VAL A 199 6.14 -8.82 -6.41
N PHE A 200 6.77 -9.42 -5.40
CA PHE A 200 7.61 -10.61 -5.59
C PHE A 200 6.95 -11.84 -4.99
N ALA A 201 6.13 -12.53 -5.79
CA ALA A 201 5.21 -13.57 -5.35
C ALA A 201 5.45 -14.92 -6.06
N PRO A 202 5.03 -16.05 -5.46
CA PRO A 202 5.03 -17.36 -6.12
C PRO A 202 4.31 -17.32 -7.48
N ILE A 203 4.73 -18.15 -8.45
CA ILE A 203 4.07 -18.28 -9.76
C ILE A 203 2.61 -18.71 -9.62
N ALA A 204 2.31 -19.58 -8.66
CA ALA A 204 0.95 -20.03 -8.38
C ALA A 204 0.04 -18.91 -7.80
N GLY A 205 0.55 -17.68 -7.65
CA GLY A 205 -0.11 -16.60 -6.96
C GLY A 205 -0.09 -16.77 -5.44
N GLY A 206 -0.80 -15.90 -4.75
CA GLY A 206 -0.90 -15.91 -3.29
C GLY A 206 0.39 -15.49 -2.58
N GLY A 207 0.36 -15.65 -1.26
CA GLY A 207 1.45 -15.32 -0.36
C GLY A 207 2.14 -16.55 0.24
N LEU A 208 2.78 -16.35 1.39
CA LEU A 208 3.28 -17.45 2.22
C LEU A 208 2.15 -18.01 3.07
N ASN A 209 2.13 -19.32 3.30
CA ASN A 209 1.30 -19.86 4.37
C ASN A 209 1.88 -19.55 5.74
N ARG A 210 1.11 -19.85 6.80
CA ARG A 210 1.54 -19.61 8.18
C ARG A 210 2.91 -20.24 8.51
N GLU A 211 3.14 -21.51 8.15
CA GLU A 211 4.41 -22.20 8.44
C GLU A 211 5.59 -21.58 7.67
N GLN A 212 5.38 -21.24 6.40
CA GLN A 212 6.36 -20.55 5.55
C GLN A 212 6.65 -19.15 6.08
N ALA A 213 5.63 -18.41 6.53
CA ALA A 213 5.78 -17.09 7.11
C ALA A 213 6.53 -17.16 8.46
N GLU A 214 6.28 -18.18 9.28
CA GLU A 214 7.05 -18.41 10.52
C GLU A 214 8.53 -18.70 10.23
N LEU A 215 8.81 -19.55 9.23
CA LEU A 215 10.19 -19.83 8.81
C LEU A 215 10.87 -18.59 8.22
N PHE A 216 10.13 -17.80 7.45
CA PHE A 216 10.60 -16.53 6.91
C PHE A 216 10.96 -15.52 8.02
N VAL A 217 10.10 -15.38 9.03
CA VAL A 217 10.39 -14.53 10.21
C VAL A 217 11.64 -15.01 10.94
N LEU A 218 11.76 -16.31 11.18
CA LEU A 218 12.94 -16.90 11.82
C LEU A 218 14.23 -16.61 11.03
N ALA A 219 14.17 -16.69 9.70
CA ALA A 219 15.27 -16.36 8.82
C ALA A 219 15.68 -14.87 8.94
N CYS A 220 14.70 -13.95 8.96
CA CYS A 220 14.96 -12.53 9.19
C CYS A 220 15.64 -12.27 10.56
N GLN A 221 15.18 -12.93 11.63
CA GLN A 221 15.80 -12.81 12.96
C GLN A 221 17.24 -13.34 12.97
N THR A 222 17.49 -14.42 12.26
CA THR A 222 18.83 -15.01 12.14
C THR A 222 19.78 -14.07 11.39
N LEU A 223 19.36 -13.50 10.27
CA LEU A 223 20.15 -12.52 9.52
C LEU A 223 20.37 -11.21 10.28
N SER A 224 19.43 -10.81 11.14
CA SER A 224 19.62 -9.64 12.01
C SER A 224 20.59 -9.89 13.17
N GLY A 225 21.01 -11.15 13.39
CA GLY A 225 21.89 -11.56 14.49
C GLY A 225 21.18 -11.92 15.80
N ASN A 226 19.85 -12.00 15.78
CA ASN A 226 19.01 -12.31 16.96
C ASN A 226 18.42 -13.73 16.94
N GLY A 227 18.75 -14.54 15.93
CA GLY A 227 18.28 -15.92 15.75
C GLY A 227 19.40 -16.94 15.80
N ASP A 228 19.02 -18.21 15.91
CA ASP A 228 19.95 -19.34 15.93
C ASP A 228 20.39 -19.72 14.51
N ILE A 229 21.67 -19.49 14.22
CA ILE A 229 22.30 -19.79 12.92
C ILE A 229 22.39 -21.31 12.67
N SER A 230 22.25 -22.13 13.71
CA SER A 230 22.34 -23.59 13.62
C SER A 230 21.01 -24.28 13.29
N ASP A 231 19.88 -23.57 13.21
CA ASP A 231 18.58 -24.16 12.89
C ASP A 231 18.60 -24.82 11.49
N ASN A 232 18.45 -26.15 11.47
CA ASN A 232 18.48 -26.93 10.23
C ASN A 232 17.33 -26.60 9.26
N ARG A 233 16.23 -26.02 9.74
CA ARG A 233 15.12 -25.56 8.88
C ARG A 233 15.53 -24.38 8.00
N LEU A 234 16.58 -23.64 8.38
CA LEU A 234 17.14 -22.52 7.63
C LEU A 234 18.26 -22.94 6.67
N ARG A 235 18.36 -24.23 6.35
CA ARG A 235 19.37 -24.78 5.44
C ARG A 235 18.71 -25.30 4.17
N GLN A 236 19.25 -24.90 3.03
CA GLN A 236 18.85 -25.40 1.73
C GLN A 236 20.05 -26.04 1.03
N HIS A 237 19.92 -27.31 0.65
CA HIS A 237 21.00 -28.12 0.05
C HIS A 237 22.33 -28.04 0.83
N GLY A 238 22.26 -28.03 2.16
CA GLY A 238 23.42 -27.95 3.05
C GLY A 238 23.95 -26.53 3.32
N ILE A 239 23.51 -25.53 2.54
CA ILE A 239 23.89 -24.13 2.70
C ILE A 239 22.94 -23.45 3.68
N GLY A 240 23.48 -22.78 4.70
CA GLY A 240 22.67 -22.02 5.65
C GLY A 240 22.22 -20.66 5.10
N VAL A 241 21.13 -20.14 5.65
CA VAL A 241 20.49 -18.88 5.21
C VAL A 241 21.44 -17.71 5.03
N GLY A 242 22.39 -17.51 5.95
CA GLY A 242 23.37 -16.42 5.85
C GLY A 242 24.21 -16.48 4.57
N VAL A 243 24.67 -17.67 4.19
CA VAL A 243 25.50 -17.86 2.99
C VAL A 243 24.62 -17.84 1.74
N GLY A 244 23.47 -18.51 1.77
CA GLY A 244 22.54 -18.57 0.64
C GLY A 244 22.01 -17.20 0.24
N VAL A 245 21.57 -16.39 1.21
CA VAL A 245 21.06 -15.03 0.98
C VAL A 245 22.14 -14.12 0.44
N LYS A 246 23.37 -14.19 0.97
CA LYS A 246 24.51 -13.43 0.42
C LYS A 246 24.76 -13.77 -1.04
N TYR A 247 24.73 -15.07 -1.37
CA TYR A 247 24.93 -15.52 -2.74
C TYR A 247 23.82 -15.04 -3.69
N HIS A 248 22.55 -15.19 -3.30
CA HIS A 248 21.42 -14.69 -4.09
C HIS A 248 21.46 -13.17 -4.28
N TYR A 249 21.75 -12.41 -3.22
CA TYR A 249 21.85 -10.95 -3.30
C TYR A 249 22.96 -10.50 -4.23
N LYS A 250 24.12 -11.16 -4.18
CA LYS A 250 25.24 -10.89 -5.09
C LYS A 250 24.87 -11.19 -6.55
N LYS A 251 24.15 -12.29 -6.80
CA LYS A 251 23.64 -12.63 -8.14
C LYS A 251 22.61 -11.64 -8.64
N LEU A 252 21.75 -11.16 -7.75
CA LEU A 252 20.70 -10.21 -8.06
C LEU A 252 21.27 -8.82 -8.35
N THR A 253 22.09 -8.28 -7.44
CA THR A 253 22.50 -6.87 -7.45
C THR A 253 23.90 -6.64 -8.06
N GLY A 254 24.70 -7.69 -8.20
CA GLY A 254 26.13 -7.60 -8.50
C GLY A 254 26.99 -7.13 -7.31
N LEU A 255 26.38 -6.81 -6.16
CA LEU A 255 27.07 -6.26 -4.98
C LEU A 255 27.26 -7.34 -3.92
N ASP A 256 28.38 -7.25 -3.19
CA ASP A 256 28.64 -8.13 -2.05
C ASP A 256 28.15 -7.48 -0.75
N PHE A 257 27.39 -8.22 0.07
CA PHE A 257 27.01 -7.76 1.41
C PHE A 257 28.22 -7.39 2.27
N ASP A 258 29.33 -8.11 2.07
CA ASP A 258 30.54 -7.87 2.85
C ASP A 258 31.25 -6.57 2.43
N GLY A 259 30.89 -6.02 1.26
CA GLY A 259 31.31 -4.70 0.79
C GLY A 259 30.55 -3.51 1.39
N MET A 260 29.46 -3.75 2.14
CA MET A 260 28.75 -2.68 2.85
C MET A 260 29.60 -2.09 3.98
N THR A 261 29.45 -0.78 4.23
CA THR A 261 30.07 -0.15 5.40
C THR A 261 29.50 -0.73 6.70
N LYS A 262 30.22 -0.52 7.82
CA LYS A 262 29.72 -0.98 9.13
C LYS A 262 28.34 -0.39 9.44
N ASP A 263 28.16 0.91 9.23
CA ASP A 263 26.90 1.60 9.51
C ASP A 263 25.75 1.09 8.64
N GLN A 264 26.01 0.81 7.35
CA GLN A 264 25.03 0.21 6.46
C GLN A 264 24.61 -1.18 6.95
N ARG A 265 25.56 -2.03 7.38
CA ARG A 265 25.25 -3.36 7.92
C ARG A 265 24.49 -3.29 9.23
N ASP A 266 24.87 -2.40 10.13
CA ASP A 266 24.21 -2.24 11.42
C ASP A 266 22.78 -1.72 11.26
N LYS A 267 22.56 -0.74 10.35
CA LYS A 267 21.23 -0.29 9.97
C LYS A 267 20.40 -1.41 9.36
N MET A 268 20.95 -2.16 8.41
CA MET A 268 20.27 -3.30 7.78
C MET A 268 19.84 -4.35 8.81
N LYS A 269 20.70 -4.71 9.76
CA LYS A 269 20.36 -5.65 10.84
C LYS A 269 19.23 -5.10 11.71
N LYS A 270 19.26 -3.81 12.06
CA LYS A 270 18.19 -3.15 12.82
C LYS A 270 16.86 -3.19 12.06
N ASP A 271 16.86 -2.85 10.78
CA ASP A 271 15.67 -2.85 9.93
C ASP A 271 15.10 -4.27 9.77
N LEU A 272 15.95 -5.29 9.54
CA LEU A 272 15.55 -6.69 9.49
C LEU A 272 14.95 -7.18 10.82
N ASN A 273 15.52 -6.77 11.95
CA ASN A 273 14.97 -7.13 13.25
C ASN A 273 13.60 -6.50 13.49
N LEU A 274 13.45 -5.20 13.20
CA LEU A 274 12.16 -4.51 13.31
C LEU A 274 11.12 -5.17 12.41
N PHE A 275 11.49 -5.45 11.16
CA PHE A 275 10.67 -6.15 10.20
C PHE A 275 10.22 -7.52 10.70
N ALA A 276 11.14 -8.32 11.24
CA ALA A 276 10.83 -9.63 11.81
C ALA A 276 9.87 -9.54 13.01
N LEU A 277 10.04 -8.55 13.89
CA LEU A 277 9.15 -8.32 15.02
C LEU A 277 7.72 -7.98 14.57
N LEU A 278 7.59 -7.13 13.55
CA LEU A 278 6.29 -6.75 12.99
C LEU A 278 5.59 -7.94 12.34
N TRP A 279 6.32 -8.73 11.54
CA TRP A 279 5.78 -9.96 10.97
C TRP A 279 5.42 -11.02 12.02
N LYS A 280 6.21 -11.14 13.08
CA LYS A 280 5.87 -11.98 14.22
C LYS A 280 4.57 -11.53 14.90
N ALA A 281 4.35 -10.22 15.05
CA ALA A 281 3.11 -9.67 15.57
C ALA A 281 1.92 -9.98 14.65
N ARG A 282 2.10 -9.89 13.32
CA ARG A 282 1.07 -10.30 12.33
C ARG A 282 0.66 -11.76 12.51
N LEU A 283 1.63 -12.66 12.55
CA LEU A 283 1.37 -14.11 12.71
C LEU A 283 0.64 -14.41 14.02
N LYS A 284 1.01 -13.71 15.10
CA LYS A 284 0.34 -13.83 16.40
C LYS A 284 -1.10 -13.33 16.39
N ASN A 285 -1.37 -12.22 15.69
CA ASN A 285 -2.69 -11.58 15.65
C ASN A 285 -3.60 -12.16 14.56
N ALA A 286 -3.06 -12.91 13.60
CA ALA A 286 -3.83 -13.57 12.57
C ALA A 286 -4.74 -14.65 13.15
N SER A 287 -6.04 -14.57 12.85
CA SER A 287 -7.02 -15.57 13.26
C SER A 287 -6.72 -16.95 12.63
N LYS A 288 -7.34 -18.01 13.16
CA LYS A 288 -7.11 -19.38 12.66
C LYS A 288 -7.53 -19.60 11.20
N GLY A 289 -8.49 -18.81 10.70
CA GLY A 289 -8.94 -18.88 9.30
C GLY A 289 -8.03 -18.15 8.31
N ILE A 290 -7.02 -17.41 8.81
CA ILE A 290 -6.02 -16.78 7.95
C ILE A 290 -4.93 -17.79 7.62
N GLU A 291 -4.89 -18.15 6.34
CA GLU A 291 -3.97 -19.13 5.78
C GLU A 291 -2.87 -18.47 4.95
N HIS A 292 -3.12 -17.28 4.39
CA HIS A 292 -2.19 -16.57 3.50
C HIS A 292 -1.68 -15.27 4.08
N PHE A 293 -0.39 -15.03 3.91
CA PHE A 293 0.28 -13.78 4.24
C PHE A 293 0.92 -13.27 2.96
N SER A 294 0.43 -12.15 2.42
CA SER A 294 0.98 -11.57 1.20
C SER A 294 2.49 -11.44 1.30
N VAL A 295 3.18 -11.70 0.20
CA VAL A 295 4.61 -11.40 0.10
C VAL A 295 4.85 -9.90 0.30
N CYS A 296 6.12 -9.55 0.51
CA CYS A 296 6.51 -8.16 0.70
C CYS A 296 6.43 -7.40 -0.60
N ILE A 297 5.90 -6.19 -0.53
CA ILE A 297 5.67 -5.31 -1.66
C ILE A 297 6.57 -4.10 -1.50
N GLU A 298 7.10 -3.62 -2.63
CA GLU A 298 7.77 -2.34 -2.74
C GLU A 298 6.89 -1.41 -3.57
N GLY A 299 6.68 -0.18 -3.11
CA GLY A 299 5.94 0.85 -3.83
C GLY A 299 6.85 2.00 -4.21
N GLY A 300 6.50 2.71 -5.28
CA GLY A 300 7.20 3.94 -5.64
C GLY A 300 6.60 4.67 -6.82
N TRP A 301 7.23 5.80 -7.15
CA TRP A 301 6.94 6.59 -8.36
C TRP A 301 8.09 6.51 -9.37
N THR A 302 7.78 6.69 -10.65
CA THR A 302 8.80 6.91 -11.69
C THR A 302 8.26 7.70 -12.88
N ILE A 303 9.16 8.41 -13.57
CA ILE A 303 8.89 9.06 -14.86
C ILE A 303 8.95 8.08 -16.05
N ASP A 304 9.57 6.91 -15.85
CA ASP A 304 9.71 5.86 -16.86
C ASP A 304 9.59 4.48 -16.19
N LEU A 305 8.41 3.88 -16.34
CA LEU A 305 8.05 2.58 -15.78
C LEU A 305 8.94 1.44 -16.27
N LEU A 306 9.26 1.39 -17.57
CA LEU A 306 10.05 0.29 -18.13
C LEU A 306 11.50 0.33 -17.64
N THR A 307 12.12 1.50 -17.66
CA THR A 307 13.47 1.68 -17.12
C THR A 307 13.51 1.34 -15.63
N ARG A 308 12.49 1.76 -14.87
CA ARG A 308 12.39 1.46 -13.45
C ARG A 308 12.22 -0.02 -13.16
N LEU A 309 11.36 -0.71 -13.90
CA LEU A 309 11.16 -2.14 -13.76
C LEU A 309 12.45 -2.91 -14.04
N ASN A 310 13.13 -2.60 -15.15
CA ASN A 310 14.39 -3.23 -15.51
C ASN A 310 15.45 -3.04 -14.42
N ALA A 311 15.55 -1.83 -13.85
CA ALA A 311 16.45 -1.55 -12.74
C ALA A 311 16.14 -2.46 -11.54
N HIS A 312 14.87 -2.55 -11.13
CA HIS A 312 14.46 -3.41 -10.01
C HIS A 312 14.67 -4.90 -10.28
N PHE A 313 14.44 -5.35 -11.51
CA PHE A 313 14.66 -6.73 -11.91
C PHE A 313 16.10 -7.16 -11.66
N VAL A 314 17.06 -6.33 -12.07
CA VAL A 314 18.50 -6.54 -11.83
C VAL A 314 18.99 -6.00 -10.48
N GLY A 315 18.07 -5.73 -9.54
CA GLY A 315 18.37 -5.27 -8.18
C GLY A 315 19.09 -3.91 -8.09
N ARG A 316 19.14 -3.14 -9.18
CA ARG A 316 19.70 -1.78 -9.22
C ARG A 316 18.63 -0.78 -8.82
N ASN A 317 18.98 0.17 -7.96
CA ASN A 317 18.04 1.19 -7.45
C ASN A 317 16.81 0.63 -6.73
N SER A 318 16.85 -0.64 -6.31
CA SER A 318 15.87 -1.24 -5.40
C SER A 318 16.21 -0.91 -3.95
N PRO A 319 15.21 -0.73 -3.07
CA PRO A 319 15.45 -0.70 -1.64
C PRO A 319 16.21 -1.97 -1.18
N ILE A 320 17.26 -1.78 -0.38
CA ILE A 320 18.10 -2.88 0.12
C ILE A 320 17.23 -3.97 0.78
N MET A 321 16.22 -3.56 1.56
CA MET A 321 15.27 -4.48 2.19
C MET A 321 14.51 -5.35 1.19
N PHE A 322 14.10 -4.79 0.04
CA PHE A 322 13.41 -5.54 -1.00
C PHE A 322 14.33 -6.62 -1.61
N SER A 323 15.57 -6.25 -1.93
CA SER A 323 16.59 -7.18 -2.45
C SER A 323 16.94 -8.29 -1.45
N ILE A 324 17.00 -7.98 -0.15
CA ILE A 324 17.21 -8.98 0.92
C ILE A 324 16.03 -9.94 1.01
N VAL A 325 14.80 -9.43 1.03
CA VAL A 325 13.59 -10.26 1.11
C VAL A 325 13.49 -11.18 -0.10
N ARG A 326 13.75 -10.70 -1.32
CA ARG A 326 13.81 -11.54 -2.52
C ARG A 326 14.81 -12.67 -2.36
N SER A 327 16.02 -12.34 -1.89
CA SER A 327 17.11 -13.30 -1.68
C SER A 327 16.77 -14.34 -0.60
N LEU A 328 16.06 -13.94 0.46
CA LEU A 328 15.53 -14.82 1.50
C LEU A 328 14.51 -15.81 0.92
N LEU A 329 13.53 -15.32 0.16
CA LEU A 329 12.47 -16.17 -0.40
C LEU A 329 13.03 -17.17 -1.42
N LEU A 330 13.98 -16.75 -2.25
CA LEU A 330 14.68 -17.63 -3.20
C LEU A 330 15.51 -18.71 -2.50
N HIS A 331 16.09 -18.41 -1.34
CA HIS A 331 16.83 -19.39 -0.53
C HIS A 331 15.90 -20.38 0.18
N LEU A 332 14.86 -19.89 0.86
CA LEU A 332 14.00 -20.70 1.73
C LEU A 332 13.02 -21.56 0.94
N PHE A 333 12.51 -21.04 -0.18
CA PHE A 333 11.39 -21.66 -0.89
C PHE A 333 11.64 -21.73 -2.41
N PRO A 334 12.77 -22.30 -2.88
CA PRO A 334 13.09 -22.38 -4.32
C PRO A 334 12.05 -23.17 -5.14
N GLN A 335 11.26 -24.02 -4.49
CA GLN A 335 10.16 -24.79 -5.08
C GLN A 335 8.91 -23.95 -5.38
N LEU A 336 8.73 -22.78 -4.76
CA LEU A 336 7.55 -21.94 -5.00
C LEU A 336 7.65 -21.11 -6.28
N LYS A 337 8.86 -21.00 -6.86
CA LYS A 337 9.17 -20.22 -8.07
C LYS A 337 8.60 -18.82 -8.00
N PHE A 338 9.33 -17.90 -7.37
CA PHE A 338 8.88 -16.51 -7.27
C PHE A 338 9.08 -15.77 -8.60
N THR A 339 8.26 -14.75 -8.83
CA THR A 339 8.33 -13.89 -10.00
C THR A 339 8.08 -12.45 -9.57
N LEU A 340 8.90 -11.53 -10.11
CA LEU A 340 8.73 -10.10 -9.92
C LEU A 340 7.73 -9.57 -10.92
N ARG A 341 6.70 -8.89 -10.41
CA ARG A 341 5.67 -8.25 -11.22
C ARG A 341 5.56 -6.78 -10.82
N GLN A 342 5.37 -5.92 -11.80
CA GLN A 342 5.08 -4.52 -11.56
C GLN A 342 3.66 -4.20 -12.00
N TYR A 343 2.88 -3.65 -11.08
CA TYR A 343 1.54 -3.13 -11.34
C TYR A 343 1.56 -1.61 -11.25
N VAL A 344 1.08 -0.93 -12.29
CA VAL A 344 0.89 0.53 -12.23
C VAL A 344 -0.47 0.80 -11.61
N VAL A 345 -0.45 1.41 -10.44
CA VAL A 345 -1.63 1.67 -9.63
C VAL A 345 -2.28 2.99 -10.01
N LEU A 346 -1.49 4.05 -10.19
CA LEU A 346 -2.01 5.39 -10.49
C LEU A 346 -1.19 6.06 -11.59
N ARG A 347 -1.85 6.93 -12.38
CA ARG A 347 -1.22 7.80 -13.38
C ARG A 347 -1.17 9.25 -12.88
N PRO A 348 0.02 9.82 -12.67
CA PRO A 348 0.15 11.23 -12.33
C PRO A 348 0.12 12.09 -13.60
N PHE A 349 -0.73 13.13 -13.61
CA PHE A 349 -0.78 14.11 -14.69
C PHE A 349 -0.04 15.40 -14.32
N PHE A 350 0.05 15.69 -13.02
CA PHE A 350 0.73 16.87 -12.49
C PHE A 350 1.89 16.47 -11.55
N PRO A 351 2.92 17.33 -11.39
CA PRO A 351 4.01 17.06 -10.46
C PRO A 351 3.55 16.77 -9.02
N LYS A 352 2.48 17.44 -8.57
CA LYS A 352 1.90 17.20 -7.24
C LYS A 352 1.33 15.79 -7.09
N ASP A 353 0.82 15.20 -8.17
CA ASP A 353 0.18 13.89 -8.16
C ASP A 353 1.20 12.79 -7.87
N ALA A 354 2.43 12.94 -8.36
CA ALA A 354 3.51 12.00 -8.08
C ALA A 354 3.75 11.87 -6.57
N ALA A 355 3.85 12.99 -5.86
CA ALA A 355 4.07 12.99 -4.41
C ALA A 355 2.88 12.42 -3.63
N ILE A 356 1.66 12.87 -3.98
CA ILE A 356 0.44 12.46 -3.28
C ILE A 356 0.14 10.99 -3.54
N GLY A 357 0.18 10.59 -4.81
CA GLY A 357 -0.13 9.23 -5.21
C GLY A 357 0.90 8.21 -4.73
N GLU A 358 2.19 8.55 -4.65
CA GLU A 358 3.19 7.66 -4.04
C GLU A 358 2.83 7.41 -2.57
N SER A 359 2.49 8.46 -1.81
CA SER A 359 2.00 8.28 -0.44
C SER A 359 0.72 7.44 -0.35
N ILE A 360 -0.26 7.66 -1.23
CA ILE A 360 -1.51 6.87 -1.26
C ILE A 360 -1.21 5.37 -1.46
N VAL A 361 -0.39 5.04 -2.46
CA VAL A 361 -0.01 3.65 -2.77
C VAL A 361 0.70 3.00 -1.59
N HIS A 362 1.63 3.70 -0.95
CA HIS A 362 2.34 3.18 0.21
C HIS A 362 1.40 2.82 1.37
N GLN A 363 0.37 3.62 1.62
CA GLN A 363 -0.62 3.35 2.67
C GLN A 363 -1.52 2.17 2.29
N MET A 364 -2.13 2.19 1.10
CA MET A 364 -3.08 1.14 0.67
C MET A 364 -2.43 -0.24 0.61
N PHE A 365 -1.21 -0.32 0.07
CA PHE A 365 -0.45 -1.58 -0.07
C PHE A 365 0.43 -1.91 1.14
N SER A 366 0.45 -1.05 2.17
CA SER A 366 1.25 -1.27 3.38
C SER A 366 2.74 -1.50 3.06
N THR A 367 3.31 -0.71 2.13
CA THR A 367 4.67 -0.97 1.61
C THR A 367 5.78 -0.48 2.54
N TYR A 368 5.47 0.32 3.56
CA TYR A 368 6.46 0.75 4.55
C TYR A 368 6.92 -0.39 5.45
N LEU A 369 8.17 -0.32 5.90
CA LEU A 369 8.77 -1.28 6.84
C LEU A 369 7.92 -1.44 8.12
N ALA A 370 7.40 -0.34 8.66
CA ALA A 370 6.54 -0.33 9.85
C ALA A 370 5.21 -1.07 9.63
N ALA A 371 4.72 -1.08 8.40
CA ALA A 371 3.60 -1.91 7.95
C ALA A 371 4.09 -3.18 7.25
N GLY A 372 5.26 -3.72 7.62
CA GLY A 372 5.77 -5.00 7.13
C GLY A 372 5.99 -5.12 5.61
N GLY A 373 6.10 -3.99 4.90
CA GLY A 373 6.61 -3.91 3.53
C GLY A 373 8.12 -3.63 3.47
N CYS A 374 8.63 -3.20 2.32
CA CYS A 374 10.08 -3.04 2.08
C CYS A 374 10.59 -1.60 2.00
N ASN A 375 9.72 -0.60 1.95
CA ASN A 375 10.11 0.80 1.86
C ASN A 375 10.51 1.35 3.25
N THR A 376 11.74 1.87 3.36
CA THR A 376 12.26 2.46 4.62
C THR A 376 12.27 3.99 4.61
N VAL A 377 11.91 4.61 3.47
CA VAL A 377 11.99 6.05 3.25
C VAL A 377 10.58 6.59 3.03
N GLN A 378 10.32 7.80 3.52
CA GLN A 378 9.05 8.50 3.36
C GLN A 378 8.74 8.70 1.86
N ALA A 379 7.51 8.38 1.46
CA ALA A 379 7.02 8.63 0.09
C ALA A 379 6.86 10.12 -0.18
N GLY A 380 6.98 10.51 -1.45
CA GLY A 380 6.85 11.88 -1.90
C GLY A 380 8.02 12.80 -1.50
N GLY A 381 9.07 12.25 -0.88
CA GLY A 381 10.30 12.95 -0.57
C GLY A 381 11.26 13.06 -1.77
N SER A 382 11.27 12.05 -2.64
CA SER A 382 12.23 11.91 -3.75
C SER A 382 11.53 11.91 -5.12
N VAL A 383 10.64 12.86 -5.35
CA VAL A 383 9.89 13.03 -6.61
C VAL A 383 10.47 14.12 -7.52
N VAL A 384 11.77 14.41 -7.44
CA VAL A 384 12.41 15.52 -8.18
C VAL A 384 12.15 15.41 -9.70
N SER A 385 12.18 14.19 -10.24
CA SER A 385 11.89 13.93 -11.65
C SER A 385 10.45 14.26 -12.06
N SER A 386 9.55 14.56 -11.12
CA SER A 386 8.18 14.98 -11.43
C SER A 386 8.14 16.34 -12.14
N GLY A 387 9.20 17.16 -12.03
CA GLY A 387 9.38 18.37 -12.84
C GLY A 387 9.47 18.10 -14.35
N LYS A 388 9.67 16.84 -14.77
CA LYS A 388 9.60 16.42 -16.18
C LYS A 388 8.17 16.25 -16.70
N LEU A 389 7.16 16.34 -15.83
CA LEU A 389 5.74 16.40 -16.24
C LEU A 389 5.42 17.82 -16.73
N THR A 390 5.91 18.17 -17.92
CA THR A 390 5.59 19.45 -18.58
C THR A 390 4.17 19.44 -19.13
N ASP A 391 3.67 20.59 -19.61
CA ASP A 391 2.35 20.67 -20.21
C ASP A 391 2.23 19.80 -21.47
N GLU A 392 3.28 19.70 -22.27
CA GLU A 392 3.32 18.83 -23.45
C GLU A 392 3.18 17.35 -23.05
N VAL A 393 3.93 16.92 -22.03
CA VAL A 393 3.82 15.56 -21.48
C VAL A 393 2.41 15.32 -20.92
N ARG A 394 1.86 16.29 -20.18
CA ARG A 394 0.51 16.20 -19.63
C ARG A 394 -0.55 16.01 -20.72
N VAL A 395 -0.52 16.82 -21.78
CA VAL A 395 -1.48 16.71 -22.90
C VAL A 395 -1.37 15.34 -23.58
N ALA A 396 -0.15 14.82 -23.76
CA ALA A 396 0.06 13.48 -24.30
C ALA A 396 -0.52 12.39 -23.37
N LEU A 397 -0.33 12.52 -22.06
CA LEU A 397 -0.88 11.60 -21.07
C LEU A 397 -2.41 11.66 -21.04
N GLU A 398 -3.01 12.85 -21.08
CA GLU A 398 -4.46 13.05 -21.08
C GLU A 398 -5.11 12.40 -22.29
N LYS A 399 -4.59 12.67 -23.49
CA LYS A 399 -5.04 12.02 -24.73
C LYS A 399 -4.98 10.50 -24.62
N ARG A 400 -3.90 9.96 -24.03
CA ARG A 400 -3.75 8.52 -23.84
C ARG A 400 -4.73 7.96 -22.81
N ALA A 401 -4.98 8.71 -21.73
CA ALA A 401 -5.95 8.34 -20.71
C ALA A 401 -7.38 8.27 -21.30
N GLU A 402 -7.70 9.11 -22.29
CA GLU A 402 -8.95 9.01 -23.05
C GLU A 402 -8.99 7.73 -23.92
N GLU A 403 -7.94 7.49 -24.70
CA GLU A 403 -7.83 6.33 -25.62
C GLU A 403 -7.89 4.98 -24.87
N THR A 404 -7.23 4.90 -23.72
CA THR A 404 -7.21 3.71 -22.86
C THR A 404 -8.50 3.54 -22.04
N GLY A 405 -9.36 4.55 -21.99
CA GLY A 405 -10.61 4.52 -21.23
C GLY A 405 -10.46 4.92 -19.76
N LEU A 406 -9.26 5.29 -19.29
CA LEU A 406 -9.03 5.78 -17.93
C LEU A 406 -9.88 7.00 -17.61
N MET A 407 -9.98 7.98 -18.52
CA MET A 407 -10.83 9.16 -18.27
C MET A 407 -12.31 8.78 -18.11
N ARG A 408 -12.80 7.80 -18.88
CA ARG A 408 -14.18 7.29 -18.76
C ARG A 408 -14.41 6.55 -17.44
N LEU A 409 -13.44 5.74 -17.00
CA LEU A 409 -13.48 5.09 -15.70
C LEU A 409 -13.54 6.13 -14.57
N TRP A 410 -12.65 7.12 -14.63
CA TRP A 410 -12.58 8.20 -13.65
C TRP A 410 -13.90 8.97 -13.55
N GLU A 411 -14.50 9.35 -14.69
CA GLU A 411 -15.81 10.01 -14.75
C GLU A 411 -16.94 9.14 -14.18
N ALA A 412 -16.93 7.84 -14.49
CA ALA A 412 -17.93 6.89 -13.97
C ALA A 412 -17.82 6.78 -12.44
N ASN A 413 -16.60 6.62 -11.91
CA ASN A 413 -16.33 6.57 -10.48
C ASN A 413 -16.73 7.88 -9.78
N ALA A 414 -16.41 9.03 -10.36
CA ALA A 414 -16.82 10.32 -9.82
C ALA A 414 -18.34 10.46 -9.76
N LYS A 415 -19.06 10.01 -10.80
CA LYS A 415 -20.52 10.01 -10.83
C LYS A 415 -21.13 9.08 -9.79
N GLU A 416 -20.59 7.88 -9.63
CA GLU A 416 -21.03 6.92 -8.61
C GLU A 416 -20.83 7.50 -7.20
N GLU A 417 -19.65 8.06 -6.93
CA GLU A 417 -19.34 8.65 -5.62
C GLU A 417 -20.27 9.83 -5.31
N MET A 418 -20.53 10.71 -6.29
CA MET A 418 -21.49 11.80 -6.11
C MET A 418 -22.91 11.29 -5.82
N ALA A 419 -23.32 10.18 -6.43
CA ALA A 419 -24.60 9.55 -6.13
C ALA A 419 -24.62 8.95 -4.71
N ARG A 420 -23.53 8.28 -4.30
CA ARG A 420 -23.37 7.69 -2.96
C ARG A 420 -23.41 8.75 -1.86
N ILE A 421 -22.68 9.86 -2.03
CA ILE A 421 -22.69 10.99 -1.09
C ILE A 421 -24.10 11.59 -0.97
N ARG A 422 -24.83 11.75 -2.08
CA ARG A 422 -26.22 12.23 -2.04
C ARG A 422 -27.13 11.26 -1.28
N ALA A 423 -26.98 9.96 -1.49
CA ALA A 423 -27.76 8.95 -0.78
C ALA A 423 -27.50 8.98 0.73
N ILE A 424 -26.23 9.09 1.15
CA ILE A 424 -25.84 9.23 2.56
C ILE A 424 -26.45 10.49 3.16
N ARG A 425 -26.33 11.64 2.47
CA ARG A 425 -26.91 12.90 2.94
C ARG A 425 -28.43 12.80 3.14
N ASN A 426 -29.13 12.17 2.21
CA ASN A 426 -30.57 11.98 2.31
C ASN A 426 -30.94 11.06 3.48
N ALA A 427 -30.16 10.00 3.72
CA ALA A 427 -30.39 9.11 4.87
C ALA A 427 -30.22 9.83 6.21
N ILE A 428 -29.19 10.68 6.35
CA ILE A 428 -28.96 11.48 7.57
C ILE A 428 -30.13 12.43 7.83
N VAL A 429 -30.61 13.14 6.80
CA VAL A 429 -31.75 14.05 6.94
C VAL A 429 -33.01 13.31 7.41
N VAL A 430 -33.27 12.12 6.86
CA VAL A 430 -34.42 11.29 7.28
C VAL A 430 -34.26 10.83 8.73
N GLU A 431 -33.06 10.40 9.15
CA GLU A 431 -32.79 10.01 10.53
C GLU A 431 -32.98 11.18 11.52
N GLU A 432 -32.51 12.37 11.17
CA GLU A 432 -32.71 13.59 11.96
C GLU A 432 -34.20 13.96 12.06
N GLU A 433 -34.94 13.90 10.96
CA GLU A 433 -36.39 14.14 10.94
C GLU A 433 -37.16 13.13 11.81
N VAL A 434 -36.82 11.85 11.74
CA VAL A 434 -37.43 10.79 12.57
C VAL A 434 -37.09 10.99 14.05
N ALA A 435 -35.86 11.39 14.37
CA ALA A 435 -35.44 11.69 15.75
C ALA A 435 -36.20 12.91 16.31
N LEU A 436 -36.34 13.98 15.53
CA LEU A 436 -37.13 15.16 15.87
C LEU A 436 -38.61 14.83 16.07
N GLN A 437 -39.21 14.05 15.17
CA GLN A 437 -40.61 13.63 15.30
C GLN A 437 -40.83 12.74 16.53
N THR A 438 -39.87 11.87 16.85
CA THR A 438 -39.91 11.03 18.05
C THR A 438 -39.82 11.88 19.32
N GLN A 439 -38.99 12.92 19.34
CA GLN A 439 -38.93 13.87 20.46
C GLN A 439 -40.23 14.67 20.60
N LEU A 440 -40.81 15.15 19.49
CA LEU A 440 -42.09 15.84 19.49
C LEU A 440 -43.22 14.96 20.03
N ASN A 441 -43.32 13.70 19.57
CA ASN A 441 -44.33 12.75 20.03
C ASN A 441 -44.14 12.34 21.50
N LYS A 442 -42.91 12.40 22.04
CA LYS A 442 -42.66 12.18 23.49
C LYS A 442 -43.06 13.38 24.34
N ASN A 443 -43.03 14.59 23.78
CA ASN A 443 -43.38 15.82 24.48
C ASN A 443 -44.88 16.18 24.35
N GLU A 444 -45.58 15.64 23.34
CA GLU A 444 -47.03 15.79 23.12
C GLU A 444 -47.90 15.39 24.34
N PRO A 445 -47.66 14.27 25.04
CA PRO A 445 -48.45 13.90 26.21
C PRO A 445 -48.35 14.93 27.35
N GLY A 446 -47.16 15.51 27.56
CA GLY A 446 -46.95 16.56 28.57
C GLY A 446 -47.64 17.88 28.21
N LEU A 447 -47.74 18.20 26.92
CA LEU A 447 -48.49 19.34 26.40
C LEU A 447 -50.00 19.14 26.53
N GLN A 448 -50.52 17.95 26.21
CA GLN A 448 -51.94 17.60 26.38
C GLN A 448 -52.36 17.54 27.85
N GLU A 449 -51.49 17.08 28.75
CA GLU A 449 -51.73 17.11 30.20
C GLU A 449 -51.77 18.56 30.71
N LYS A 450 -50.83 19.42 30.27
CA LYS A 450 -50.81 20.85 30.60
C LYS A 450 -52.04 21.59 30.05
N GLU A 451 -52.48 21.29 28.83
CA GLU A 451 -53.74 21.83 28.27
C GLU A 451 -54.97 21.35 29.04
N ARG A 452 -55.05 20.06 29.40
CA ARG A 452 -56.14 19.54 30.25
C ARG A 452 -56.17 20.18 31.63
N VAL A 453 -55.01 20.43 32.23
CA VAL A 453 -54.91 21.15 33.51
C VAL A 453 -55.37 22.60 33.34
N LEU A 454 -54.96 23.27 32.26
CA LEU A 454 -55.42 24.63 31.95
C LEU A 454 -56.94 24.71 31.71
N GLU A 455 -57.50 23.75 30.97
CA GLU A 455 -58.94 23.66 30.72
C GLU A 455 -59.72 23.37 32.01
N ARG A 456 -59.21 22.50 32.89
CA ARG A 456 -59.81 22.30 34.22
C ARG A 456 -59.77 23.58 35.06
N LEU A 457 -58.68 24.34 35.00
CA LEU A 457 -58.52 25.65 35.66
C LEU A 457 -59.34 26.78 35.01
N LEU A 458 -59.91 26.55 33.81
CA LEU A 458 -60.84 27.46 33.12
C LEU A 458 -62.30 27.14 33.44
N VAL A 459 -62.63 25.88 33.76
CA VAL A 459 -63.99 25.44 34.12
C VAL A 459 -64.30 25.66 35.60
N VAL A 460 -63.30 25.61 36.50
CA VAL A 460 -63.48 25.95 37.92
C VAL A 460 -63.21 27.43 38.11
N GLY A 461 -64.29 28.23 38.13
CA GLY A 461 -64.23 29.67 38.40
C GLY A 461 -63.79 29.95 39.83
N GLY A 462 -62.52 30.34 40.00
CA GLY A 462 -61.98 30.88 41.25
C GLY A 462 -60.55 31.36 41.07
N GLU A 463 -60.33 32.68 41.04
CA GLU A 463 -59.00 33.29 40.87
C GLU A 463 -57.99 32.92 41.97
N ALA A 464 -58.45 32.42 43.12
CA ALA A 464 -57.61 32.10 44.28
C ALA A 464 -56.91 30.73 44.17
N GLU A 465 -57.54 29.70 43.57
CA GLU A 465 -56.94 28.36 43.43
C GLU A 465 -55.95 28.29 42.24
N ARG A 466 -55.98 29.27 41.33
CA ARG A 466 -55.09 29.37 40.16
C ARG A 466 -53.63 29.65 40.51
N LEU A 467 -53.36 30.45 41.54
CA LEU A 467 -51.99 30.87 41.89
C LEU A 467 -51.22 29.80 42.67
N GLU A 468 -51.93 28.94 43.42
CA GLU A 468 -51.31 27.89 44.25
C GLU A 468 -50.96 26.64 43.42
N ALA A 469 -51.80 26.28 42.44
CA ALA A 469 -51.54 25.14 41.55
C ALA A 469 -50.41 25.39 40.53
N ILE A 470 -50.23 26.64 40.07
CA ILE A 470 -49.13 27.00 39.16
C ILE A 470 -47.78 26.93 39.88
N ASN A 471 -47.72 27.32 41.16
CA ASN A 471 -46.49 27.21 41.96
C ASN A 471 -46.14 25.75 42.30
N GLN A 472 -47.12 24.90 42.61
CA GLN A 472 -46.85 23.46 42.88
C GLN A 472 -46.50 22.65 41.62
N ALA A 473 -46.95 23.07 40.44
CA ALA A 473 -46.56 22.44 39.18
C ALA A 473 -45.16 22.89 38.70
N GLY A 474 -44.68 24.06 39.13
CA GLY A 474 -43.34 24.56 38.83
C GLY A 474 -42.24 23.95 39.72
N GLU A 475 -42.55 23.59 40.96
CA GLU A 475 -41.56 23.04 41.92
C GLU A 475 -41.22 21.55 41.68
N ASN A 476 -42.04 20.79 40.95
CA ASN A 476 -41.76 19.38 40.65
C ASN A 476 -40.85 19.16 39.41
N ASP A 477 -40.51 20.21 38.65
CA ASP A 477 -39.59 20.13 37.50
C ASP A 477 -38.10 20.37 37.89
N GLU A 478 -37.79 20.77 39.14
CA GLU A 478 -36.40 21.04 39.58
C GLU A 478 -35.66 19.83 40.21
N ASP A 479 -36.32 18.71 40.54
CA ASP A 479 -35.68 17.53 41.17
C ASP A 479 -35.31 16.39 40.19
N GLY A 480 -35.39 16.63 38.87
CA GLY A 480 -35.07 15.65 37.82
C GLY A 480 -33.70 15.77 37.15
N GLY A 481 -32.84 16.67 37.64
CA GLY A 481 -31.50 16.94 37.06
C GLY A 481 -30.35 16.37 37.88
N ALA A 482 -30.08 15.07 37.74
CA ALA A 482 -28.81 14.43 38.09
C ALA A 482 -28.38 13.42 37.02
#